data_AF-A0A965LJP6-F1
#
_entry.id   AF-A0A965LJP6-F1
#
_cell.length_a   1.000
_cell.length_b   1.000
_cell.length_c   1.000
_cell.angle_alpha   90.00
_cell.angle_beta   90.00
_cell.angle_gamma   90.00
#
_symmetry.space_group_name_H-M   'P 1'
#
loop_
_entity.id
_entity.type
_entity.pdbx_description
1 polymer ?
#
loop_
_entity_poly.entity_id
_entity_poly.type
_entity_poly.pdbx_seq_one_letter_code
_entity_poly.pdbx_strand_id
1 'polypeptide(L)'
;MKRILYIPFDHLNKTKGVLKDLDKKNDLVVLVESKRMTTGRPWHKERLFYLISSARHFALELRDSGVSVEYVKAENTFAGLDSVKKQYGDLAVYCAEPSSFRSFAQLSEYGVQFVPNDLFLTSREDFNAWA
;
A
#
# COMPACT_ATOMS: atom_id res chain seq x y z
N MET A 1 16.63 -6.81 3.85
CA MET A 1 15.60 -5.89 3.31
C MET A 1 16.18 -4.49 3.21
N LYS A 2 15.86 -3.74 2.16
CA LYS A 2 16.34 -2.37 1.89
C LYS A 2 15.24 -1.33 2.05
N ARG A 3 13.99 -1.67 1.75
CA ARG A 3 12.83 -0.77 1.82
C ARG A 3 11.53 -1.54 2.02
N ILE A 4 10.52 -0.84 2.50
CA ILE A 4 9.14 -1.31 2.61
C ILE A 4 8.34 -0.77 1.42
N LEU A 5 7.58 -1.64 0.76
CA LEU A 5 6.61 -1.28 -0.28
C LEU A 5 5.21 -1.42 0.32
N TYR A 6 4.63 -0.30 0.74
CA TYR A 6 3.28 -0.25 1.28
C TYR A 6 2.25 -0.26 0.14
N ILE A 7 1.26 -1.14 0.22
CA ILE A 7 0.19 -1.28 -0.78
C ILE A 7 -1.18 -0.99 -0.14
N PRO A 8 -1.81 0.13 -0.50
CA PRO A 8 -3.23 0.37 -0.24
C PRO A 8 -4.12 -0.69 -0.93
N PHE A 9 -5.26 -1.01 -0.34
CA PHE A 9 -6.09 -2.13 -0.83
C PHE A 9 -6.77 -1.86 -2.18
N ASP A 10 -6.71 -0.63 -2.70
CA ASP A 10 -7.13 -0.24 -4.05
C ASP A 10 -6.00 -0.34 -5.09
N HIS A 11 -4.76 -0.67 -4.69
CA HIS A 11 -3.58 -0.77 -5.56
C HIS A 11 -3.07 -2.21 -5.74
N LEU A 12 -3.95 -3.22 -5.64
CA LEU A 12 -3.58 -4.64 -5.73
C LEU A 12 -3.21 -5.05 -7.17
N ASN A 13 -1.98 -4.72 -7.59
CA ASN A 13 -1.45 -5.02 -8.92
C ASN A 13 0.03 -5.42 -8.82
N LYS A 14 0.41 -6.54 -9.45
CA LYS A 14 1.77 -7.09 -9.35
C LYS A 14 2.82 -6.41 -10.24
N THR A 15 2.38 -5.66 -11.24
CA THR A 15 3.23 -5.14 -12.33
C THR A 15 3.21 -3.62 -12.46
N LYS A 16 2.45 -2.95 -11.59
CA LYS A 16 2.20 -1.51 -11.61
C LYS A 16 2.38 -0.90 -10.22
N GLY A 17 2.38 0.42 -10.17
CA GLY A 17 2.55 1.21 -8.96
C GLY A 17 3.86 0.86 -8.27
N VAL A 18 3.82 0.74 -6.95
CA VAL A 18 5.00 0.49 -6.12
C VAL A 18 5.65 -0.88 -6.38
N LEU A 19 4.91 -1.83 -6.96
CA LEU A 19 5.41 -3.17 -7.25
C LEU A 19 6.06 -3.33 -8.62
N LYS A 20 6.01 -2.31 -9.48
CA LYS A 20 6.55 -2.37 -10.84
C LYS A 20 8.00 -2.88 -10.88
N ASP A 21 8.84 -2.36 -9.98
CA ASP A 21 10.27 -2.67 -9.88
C ASP A 21 10.60 -3.44 -8.59
N LEU A 22 9.69 -4.33 -8.17
CA LEU A 22 9.86 -5.16 -6.97
C LEU A 22 11.11 -6.05 -7.06
N ASP A 23 12.04 -5.90 -6.12
CA ASP A 23 13.15 -6.81 -5.91
C ASP A 23 12.81 -7.82 -4.81
N LYS A 24 12.46 -9.06 -5.20
CA LYS A 24 12.05 -10.13 -4.28
C LYS A 24 13.06 -10.43 -3.16
N LYS A 25 14.36 -10.15 -3.37
CA LYS A 25 15.41 -10.43 -2.39
C LYS A 25 15.59 -9.31 -1.38
N ASN A 26 15.24 -8.08 -1.76
CA ASN A 26 15.58 -6.89 -0.99
C ASN A 26 14.36 -6.09 -0.52
N ASP A 27 13.19 -6.29 -1.11
CA ASP A 27 11.99 -5.52 -0.78
C ASP A 27 11.06 -6.31 0.13
N LEU A 28 10.44 -5.60 1.07
CA LEU A 28 9.37 -6.11 1.91
C LEU A 28 8.04 -5.47 1.51
N VAL A 29 7.07 -6.28 1.08
CA VAL A 29 5.73 -5.79 0.80
C VAL A 29 4.90 -5.75 2.07
N VAL A 30 4.18 -4.66 2.31
CA VAL A 30 3.36 -4.48 3.50
C VAL A 30 1.94 -4.09 3.13
N LEU A 31 0.97 -4.85 3.66
CA LEU A 31 -0.45 -4.55 3.61
C LEU A 31 -0.96 -4.37 5.04
N VAL A 32 -1.72 -3.29 5.29
CA VAL A 32 -2.27 -3.01 6.62
C VAL A 32 -3.80 -3.04 6.60
N GLU A 33 -4.39 -4.06 7.21
CA GLU A 33 -5.82 -4.13 7.51
C GLU A 33 -6.10 -3.34 8.79
N SER A 34 -6.42 -2.05 8.66
CA SER A 34 -6.66 -1.22 9.84
C SER A 34 -8.10 -1.24 10.33
N LYS A 35 -8.30 -1.16 11.65
CA LYS A 35 -9.62 -0.96 12.26
C LYS A 35 -10.28 0.31 11.77
N ARG A 36 -9.53 1.41 11.62
CA ARG A 36 -10.04 2.66 11.03
C ARG A 36 -10.59 2.46 9.62
N MET A 37 -9.97 1.61 8.80
CA MET A 37 -10.49 1.28 7.47
C MET A 37 -11.82 0.53 7.56
N THR A 38 -11.99 -0.39 8.52
CA THR A 38 -13.19 -1.22 8.64
C THR A 38 -14.36 -0.53 9.35
N THR A 39 -14.10 0.50 10.17
CA THR A 39 -15.13 1.19 10.97
C THR A 39 -15.29 2.67 10.69
N GLY A 40 -14.34 3.31 9.98
CA GLY A 40 -14.29 4.76 9.86
C GLY A 40 -15.31 5.41 8.92
N ARG A 41 -16.13 4.62 8.22
CA ARG A 41 -17.20 5.06 7.31
C ARG A 41 -18.34 4.02 7.30
N PRO A 42 -19.57 4.41 6.94
CA PRO A 42 -20.68 3.47 6.76
C PRO A 42 -20.48 2.65 5.48
N TRP A 43 -19.63 1.63 5.55
CA TRP A 43 -19.35 0.75 4.42
C TRP A 43 -20.52 -0.18 4.11
N HIS A 44 -20.76 -0.41 2.82
CA HIS A 44 -21.52 -1.57 2.40
C HIS A 44 -20.75 -2.85 2.76
N LYS A 45 -21.40 -3.82 3.43
CA LYS A 45 -20.74 -5.01 3.98
C LYS A 45 -20.02 -5.82 2.91
N GLU A 46 -20.64 -6.02 1.76
CA GLU A 46 -20.05 -6.79 0.65
C GLU A 46 -18.84 -6.08 0.05
N ARG A 47 -18.86 -4.74 -0.05
CA ARG A 47 -17.74 -3.96 -0.57
C ARG A 47 -16.53 -4.07 0.38
N LEU A 48 -16.78 -3.97 1.68
CA LEU A 48 -15.71 -4.12 2.68
C LEU A 48 -15.15 -5.53 2.68
N PHE A 49 -16.02 -6.55 2.62
CA PHE A 49 -15.62 -7.95 2.50
C PHE A 49 -14.76 -8.17 1.25
N TYR A 50 -15.21 -7.69 0.09
CA TYR A 50 -14.49 -7.79 -1.18
C TYR A 50 -13.08 -7.19 -1.08
N LEU A 51 -12.97 -5.97 -0.54
CA LEU A 51 -11.70 -5.27 -0.42
C LEU A 51 -10.71 -6.01 0.48
N ILE A 52 -11.16 -6.45 1.67
CA ILE A 52 -10.31 -7.18 2.63
C ILE A 52 -9.93 -8.55 2.08
N SER A 53 -10.90 -9.29 1.52
CA SER A 53 -10.65 -10.62 0.94
C SER A 53 -9.65 -10.53 -0.21
N SER A 54 -9.80 -9.55 -1.10
CA SER A 54 -8.87 -9.32 -2.22
C SER A 54 -7.46 -9.05 -1.73
N ALA A 55 -7.28 -8.18 -0.72
CA ALA A 55 -5.97 -7.89 -0.16
C ALA A 55 -5.32 -9.10 0.52
N ARG A 56 -6.11 -9.94 1.22
CA ARG A 56 -5.60 -11.18 1.84
C ARG A 56 -5.13 -12.19 0.81
N HIS A 57 -5.93 -12.42 -0.24
CA HIS A 57 -5.56 -13.33 -1.33
C HIS A 57 -4.37 -12.80 -2.12
N PHE A 58 -4.32 -11.50 -2.40
CA PHE A 58 -3.17 -10.88 -3.07
C PHE A 58 -1.88 -11.03 -2.25
N ALA A 59 -1.95 -10.86 -0.92
CA ALA A 59 -0.81 -11.08 -0.05
C ALA A 59 -0.31 -12.54 -0.09
N LEU A 60 -1.23 -13.52 -0.10
CA LEU A 60 -0.89 -14.93 -0.24
C LEU A 60 -0.23 -15.19 -1.60
N GLU A 61 -0.82 -14.71 -2.68
CA GLU A 61 -0.31 -14.90 -4.04
C GLU A 61 1.10 -14.31 -4.23
N LEU A 62 1.39 -13.17 -3.60
CA LEU A 62 2.74 -12.60 -3.57
C LEU A 62 3.72 -13.50 -2.79
N ARG A 63 3.32 -14.03 -1.61
CA ARG A 63 4.15 -14.95 -0.83
C ARG A 63 4.47 -16.22 -1.61
N ASP A 64 3.46 -16.80 -2.25
CA ASP A 64 3.62 -18.02 -3.06
C ASP A 64 4.56 -17.79 -4.25
N SER A 65 4.67 -16.55 -4.73
CA SER A 65 5.63 -16.16 -5.76
C SER A 65 7.05 -15.87 -5.23
N GLY A 66 7.30 -16.09 -3.94
CA GLY A 66 8.60 -15.90 -3.28
C GLY A 66 8.88 -14.47 -2.81
N VAL A 67 7.85 -13.61 -2.71
CA VAL A 67 7.98 -12.25 -2.18
C VAL A 67 7.85 -12.28 -0.66
N SER A 68 8.67 -11.51 0.05
CA SER A 68 8.44 -11.28 1.48
C SER A 68 7.28 -10.31 1.68
N VAL A 69 6.24 -10.76 2.39
CA VAL A 69 4.99 -10.02 2.57
C VAL A 69 4.54 -10.04 4.02
N GLU A 70 4.39 -8.86 4.61
CA GLU A 70 3.72 -8.67 5.90
C GLU A 70 2.28 -8.20 5.68
N TYR A 71 1.33 -8.94 6.26
CA TYR A 71 -0.07 -8.55 6.30
C TYR A 71 -0.46 -8.33 7.76
N VAL A 72 -0.59 -7.05 8.14
CA VAL A 72 -0.73 -6.66 9.54
C VAL A 72 -2.13 -6.13 9.82
N LYS A 73 -2.69 -6.56 10.94
CA LYS A 73 -3.90 -5.95 11.51
C LYS A 73 -3.50 -4.93 12.57
N ALA A 74 -4.02 -3.71 12.46
CA ALA A 74 -3.64 -2.61 13.36
C ALA A 74 -4.80 -1.62 13.58
N GLU A 75 -4.68 -0.69 14.52
CA GLU A 75 -5.71 0.34 14.75
C GLU A 75 -5.82 1.31 13.56
N ASN A 76 -4.68 1.70 12.97
CA ASN A 76 -4.58 2.54 11.79
C ASN A 76 -3.37 2.13 10.93
N THR A 77 -3.25 2.67 9.72
CA THR A 77 -2.16 2.35 8.78
C THR A 77 -0.78 2.57 9.40
N PHE A 78 -0.58 3.67 10.11
CA PHE A 78 0.72 4.06 10.69
C PHE A 78 1.14 3.14 11.82
N ALA A 79 0.22 2.78 12.72
CA ALA A 79 0.49 1.80 13.75
C ALA A 79 0.91 0.44 13.15
N GLY A 80 0.33 0.05 12.01
CA GLY A 80 0.75 -1.13 11.26
C GLY A 80 2.17 -0.99 10.70
N LEU A 81 2.46 0.11 10.01
CA LEU A 81 3.80 0.38 9.47
C LEU A 81 4.87 0.47 10.58
N ASP A 82 4.57 1.11 11.69
CA ASP A 82 5.46 1.20 12.86
C ASP A 82 5.75 -0.18 13.45
N SER A 83 4.75 -1.07 13.51
CA SER A 83 4.97 -2.44 13.99
C SER A 83 5.90 -3.23 13.07
N VAL A 84 5.78 -3.07 11.75
CA VAL A 84 6.69 -3.69 10.78
C VAL A 84 8.09 -3.10 10.89
N LYS A 85 8.22 -1.77 11.01
CA LYS A 85 9.52 -1.11 11.21
C LYS A 85 10.22 -1.60 12.49
N LYS A 86 9.49 -1.83 13.57
CA LYS A 86 10.06 -2.43 14.80
C LYS A 86 10.61 -3.85 14.57
N GLN A 87 9.96 -4.63 13.71
CA GLN A 87 10.35 -6.02 13.42
C GLN A 87 11.50 -6.12 12.40
N TYR A 88 11.51 -5.25 11.38
CA TYR A 88 12.44 -5.35 10.23
C TYR A 88 13.49 -4.24 10.17
N GLY A 89 13.46 -3.30 11.12
CA GLY A 89 14.28 -2.10 11.14
C GLY A 89 13.56 -0.88 10.55
N ASP A 90 14.09 0.32 10.81
CA ASP A 90 13.55 1.59 10.34
C ASP A 90 13.82 1.81 8.84
N LEU A 91 13.19 0.98 8.01
CA LEU A 91 13.32 1.01 6.55
C LEU A 91 12.46 2.15 5.97
N ALA A 92 12.95 2.77 4.90
CA ALA A 92 12.18 3.73 4.12
C ALA A 92 10.93 3.06 3.53
N VAL A 93 9.80 3.77 3.57
CA VAL A 93 8.49 3.28 3.09
C VAL A 93 8.17 3.95 1.76
N TYR A 94 7.83 3.14 0.78
CA TYR A 94 7.41 3.58 -0.55
C TYR A 94 5.96 3.19 -0.81
N CYS A 95 5.23 4.01 -1.57
CA CYS A 95 3.86 3.75 -1.98
C CYS A 95 3.62 4.37 -3.36
N ALA A 96 2.74 3.79 -4.19
CA ALA A 96 2.24 4.52 -5.35
C ALA A 96 1.36 5.68 -4.87
N GLU A 97 1.38 6.82 -5.58
CA GLU A 97 0.59 7.99 -5.20
C GLU A 97 -0.89 7.62 -4.92
N PRO A 98 -1.39 7.88 -3.70
CA PRO A 98 -2.77 7.61 -3.36
C PRO A 98 -3.74 8.45 -4.20
N SER A 99 -4.90 7.86 -4.52
CA SER A 99 -5.98 8.55 -5.25
C SER A 99 -6.73 9.60 -4.41
N SER A 100 -6.59 9.58 -3.08
CA SER A 100 -7.25 10.48 -2.14
C SER A 100 -6.30 11.55 -1.63
N PHE A 101 -6.67 12.84 -1.74
CA PHE A 101 -5.90 13.96 -1.19
C PHE A 101 -5.60 13.80 0.29
N ARG A 102 -6.59 13.35 1.08
CA ARG A 102 -6.41 13.11 2.52
C ARG A 102 -5.38 12.00 2.77
N SER A 103 -5.45 10.92 2.00
CA SER A 103 -4.53 9.78 2.16
C SER A 103 -3.12 10.17 1.74
N PHE A 104 -2.99 10.92 0.64
CA PHE A 104 -1.71 11.48 0.18
C PHE A 104 -1.08 12.34 1.26
N ALA A 105 -1.81 13.34 1.80
CA ALA A 105 -1.30 14.23 2.83
C ALA A 105 -0.86 13.47 4.10
N GLN A 106 -1.69 12.52 4.56
CA GLN A 106 -1.40 11.71 5.73
C GLN A 106 -0.16 10.81 5.55
N LEU A 107 -0.01 10.16 4.39
CA LEU A 107 1.16 9.34 4.09
C LEU A 107 2.43 10.20 3.89
N SER A 108 2.28 11.38 3.31
CA SER A 108 3.38 12.35 3.18
C SER A 108 3.87 12.83 4.54
N GLU A 109 2.96 13.16 5.47
CA GLU A 109 3.28 13.58 6.84
C GLU A 109 4.00 12.46 7.62
N TYR A 110 3.62 11.22 7.38
CA TYR A 110 4.31 10.04 7.94
C TYR A 110 5.71 9.79 7.32
N GLY A 111 6.05 10.45 6.22
CA GLY A 111 7.34 10.31 5.55
C GLY A 111 7.40 9.19 4.50
N VAL A 112 6.26 8.79 3.94
CA VAL A 112 6.22 7.86 2.79
C VAL A 112 6.76 8.53 1.53
N GLN A 113 7.61 7.83 0.80
CA GLN A 113 8.09 8.24 -0.51
C GLN A 113 7.16 7.73 -1.60
N PHE A 114 6.82 8.59 -2.57
CA PHE A 114 5.85 8.24 -3.60
C PHE A 114 6.52 7.88 -4.93
N VAL A 115 5.96 6.87 -5.59
CA VAL A 115 6.19 6.61 -7.02
C VAL A 115 4.93 6.96 -7.82
N PRO A 116 5.05 7.35 -9.10
CA PRO A 116 3.90 7.64 -9.95
C PRO A 116 2.88 6.50 -9.96
N ASN A 117 1.60 6.84 -9.95
CA ASN A 117 0.53 5.86 -10.03
C ASN A 117 0.20 5.50 -11.49
N ASP A 118 0.94 4.56 -12.07
CA ASP A 118 0.76 4.07 -13.44
C ASP A 118 -0.37 3.03 -13.61
N LEU A 119 -1.29 2.95 -12.63
CA LEU A 119 -2.61 2.34 -12.80
C LEU A 119 -3.48 3.15 -13.77
N PHE A 120 -3.17 4.44 -13.94
CA PHE A 120 -3.81 5.34 -14.90
C PHE A 120 -2.93 5.56 -16.13
N LEU A 121 -3.55 5.90 -17.26
CA LEU A 121 -2.84 6.19 -18.52
C LEU A 121 -2.19 7.58 -18.53
N THR A 122 -2.68 8.49 -17.70
CA THR A 122 -2.26 9.89 -17.65
C THR A 122 -1.72 10.17 -16.26
N SER A 123 -0.47 10.65 -16.17
CA SER A 123 0.10 11.07 -14.88
C SER A 123 -0.51 12.39 -14.40
N ARG A 124 -0.27 12.75 -13.14
CA ARG A 124 -0.66 14.07 -12.61
C ARG A 124 0.05 15.20 -13.36
N GLU A 125 1.30 15.00 -13.72
CA GLU A 125 2.11 15.96 -14.49
C GLU A 125 1.54 16.15 -15.91
N ASP A 126 1.22 15.05 -16.60
CA ASP A 126 0.61 15.10 -17.93
C ASP A 126 -0.72 15.85 -17.90
N PHE A 127 -1.56 15.59 -16.89
CA PHE A 127 -2.84 16.24 -16.75
C PHE A 127 -2.69 17.75 -16.45
N ASN A 128 -1.76 18.12 -15.57
CA ASN A 128 -1.48 19.52 -15.23
C ASN A 128 -0.87 20.29 -16.42
N ALA A 129 -0.12 19.63 -17.30
CA ALA A 129 0.41 20.26 -18.51
C ALA A 129 -0.67 20.51 -19.57
N TRP A 130 -1.76 19.73 -19.53
CA TRP A 130 -2.88 19.84 -20.47
C TRP A 130 -3.97 20.86 -20.05
N ALA A 131 -4.30 20.94 -18.75
CA ALA A 131 -5.40 21.75 -18.19
C ALA A 131 -4.98 23.17 -17.79
#